data_AF-A0A4Q7VJE9-F1
#
_entry.id   AF-A0A4Q7VJE9-F1
#
_cell.length_a   1.000
_cell.length_b   1.000
_cell.length_c   1.000
_cell.angle_alpha   90.00
_cell.angle_beta   90.00
_cell.angle_gamma   90.00
#
_symmetry.space_group_name_H-M   'P 1'
#
loop_
_entity.id
_entity.type
_entity.pdbx_description
1 polymer ?
#
loop_
_entity_poly.entity_id
_entity_poly.type
_entity_poly.pdbx_seq_one_letter_code
_entity_poly.pdbx_strand_id
1 'polypeptide(L)'
;MNKKFIPVQKMLYQFNDFVTEFKSKLEAIPLVWTLIGKLLKLGVDLNEAILIQTADNRGYTLAKTQRRENLAHSLISIMNLIYTNCLNKNQLNDIENYKSTYKKLLRMSFLNIKHKAVSIIEYCDMNTESLAEMGISAEMLQLLKDNCSALESYMALPQEMIKKKESATLTIESLAKEIDRLQIDQLNKLMESFFKLSDPEVYAAYLQAVRRERIASRKMALIGSVKDSRTRKPVPNARVLIPEAEIVHSIRGAEGGFRISHLDAGTFPIEFSATNYKSQIITLVHNFGVTDRLDVFLEPASIDHL
;
A
#
# COMPACT_ATOMS: atom_id res chain seq x y z
N MET A 1 -4.87 1.55 2.74
CA MET A 1 -5.82 2.64 3.02
C MET A 1 -5.05 3.93 3.27
N ASN A 2 -5.41 5.03 2.60
CA ASN A 2 -4.83 6.33 2.91
C ASN A 2 -5.30 6.78 4.30
N LYS A 3 -4.38 6.82 5.28
CA LYS A 3 -4.69 7.11 6.69
C LYS A 3 -5.29 8.50 6.93
N LYS A 4 -5.17 9.39 5.93
CA LYS A 4 -5.64 10.78 5.98
C LYS A 4 -7.17 10.91 6.17
N PHE A 5 -7.97 9.99 5.61
CA PHE A 5 -9.43 10.12 5.58
C PHE A 5 -10.16 9.24 6.61
N ILE A 6 -9.43 8.43 7.38
CA ILE A 6 -9.98 7.64 8.50
C ILE A 6 -10.73 8.51 9.52
N PRO A 7 -10.25 9.71 9.91
CA PRO A 7 -10.98 10.54 10.87
C PRO A 7 -12.34 11.00 10.34
N VAL A 8 -12.43 11.27 9.03
CA VAL A 8 -13.70 11.66 8.39
C VAL A 8 -14.67 10.50 8.41
N GLN A 9 -14.21 9.30 8.06
CA GLN A 9 -15.03 8.09 8.09
C GLN A 9 -15.54 7.76 9.50
N LYS A 10 -14.67 7.81 10.51
CA LYS A 10 -15.06 7.58 11.91
C LYS A 10 -16.08 8.60 12.41
N MET A 11 -15.86 9.87 12.07
CA MET A 11 -16.80 10.95 12.40
C MET A 11 -18.16 10.71 11.76
N LEU A 12 -18.23 10.20 10.52
CA LEU A 12 -19.51 9.87 9.89
C LEU A 12 -20.26 8.73 10.58
N TYR A 13 -19.56 7.74 11.14
CA TYR A 13 -20.22 6.69 11.94
C TYR A 13 -20.81 7.26 13.23
N GLN A 14 -20.01 8.04 13.98
CA GLN A 14 -20.50 8.71 15.19
C GLN A 14 -21.64 9.69 14.90
N PHE A 15 -21.56 10.39 13.76
CA PHE A 15 -22.62 11.27 13.29
C PHE A 15 -23.90 10.50 12.92
N ASN A 16 -23.78 9.33 12.28
CA ASN A 16 -24.92 8.48 11.99
C ASN A 16 -25.58 7.98 13.28
N ASP A 17 -24.80 7.58 14.29
CA ASP A 17 -25.31 7.16 15.59
C ASP A 17 -26.09 8.30 16.26
N PHE A 18 -25.54 9.53 16.26
CA PHE A 18 -26.22 10.74 16.73
C PHE A 18 -27.55 10.99 15.99
N VAL A 19 -27.56 10.86 14.66
CA VAL A 19 -28.79 11.06 13.86
C VAL A 19 -29.85 10.01 14.21
N THR A 20 -29.46 8.77 14.49
CA THR A 20 -30.40 7.73 14.90
C THR A 20 -31.00 7.97 16.27
N GLU A 21 -30.20 8.48 17.22
CA GLU A 21 -30.63 8.78 18.59
C GLU A 21 -31.59 9.97 18.65
N PHE A 22 -31.28 11.06 17.93
CA PHE A 22 -32.05 12.32 17.98
C PHE A 22 -33.00 12.51 16.79
N LYS A 23 -33.31 11.44 16.07
CA LYS A 23 -34.06 11.46 14.81
C LYS A 23 -35.33 12.32 14.85
N SER A 24 -36.20 12.10 15.85
CA SER A 24 -37.48 12.79 15.97
C SER A 24 -37.34 14.31 16.12
N LYS A 25 -36.32 14.78 16.85
CA LYS A 25 -36.03 16.21 17.04
C LYS A 25 -35.41 16.84 15.79
N LEU A 26 -34.61 16.08 15.05
CA LEU A 26 -33.94 16.54 13.83
C LEU A 26 -34.90 16.61 12.64
N GLU A 27 -35.81 15.64 12.51
CA GLU A 27 -36.85 15.61 11.46
C GLU A 27 -37.84 16.76 11.58
N ALA A 28 -38.07 17.27 12.80
CA ALA A 28 -38.95 18.41 13.06
C ALA A 28 -38.46 19.71 12.38
N ILE A 29 -37.19 19.78 11.96
CA ILE A 29 -36.61 20.93 11.27
C ILE A 29 -36.24 20.52 9.83
N PRO A 30 -37.08 20.82 8.82
CA PRO A 30 -36.89 20.33 7.45
C PRO A 30 -35.53 20.73 6.83
N LEU A 31 -35.05 21.94 7.12
CA LEU A 31 -33.78 22.42 6.59
C LEU A 31 -32.58 21.64 7.15
N VAL A 32 -32.62 21.29 8.44
CA VAL A 32 -31.58 20.46 9.07
C VAL A 32 -31.66 19.04 8.51
N TRP A 33 -32.86 18.46 8.44
CA TRP A 33 -33.05 17.09 7.96
C TRP A 33 -32.60 16.89 6.51
N THR A 34 -32.89 17.84 5.61
CA THR A 34 -32.44 17.76 4.21
C THR A 34 -30.92 17.77 4.07
N LEU A 35 -30.20 18.53 4.91
CA LEU A 35 -28.74 18.54 4.89
C LEU A 35 -28.13 17.28 5.51
N ILE A 36 -28.74 16.76 6.58
CA ILE A 36 -28.36 15.48 7.17
C ILE A 36 -28.50 14.36 6.12
N GLY A 37 -29.63 14.31 5.39
CA GLY A 37 -29.84 13.32 4.34
C GLY A 37 -28.77 13.38 3.24
N LYS A 38 -28.38 14.59 2.80
CA LYS A 38 -27.28 14.77 1.84
C LYS A 38 -25.94 14.27 2.41
N LEU A 39 -25.64 14.59 3.66
CA LEU A 39 -24.38 14.21 4.31
C LEU A 39 -24.29 12.70 4.52
N LEU A 40 -25.39 12.04 4.91
CA LEU A 40 -25.45 10.57 5.01
C LEU A 40 -25.24 9.89 3.66
N LYS A 41 -25.83 10.42 2.58
CA LYS A 41 -25.61 9.89 1.22
C LYS A 41 -24.13 9.99 0.83
N LEU A 42 -23.50 11.14 1.05
CA LEU A 42 -22.06 11.31 0.79
C LEU A 42 -21.20 10.38 1.65
N GLY A 43 -21.64 10.05 2.87
CA GLY A 43 -20.98 9.06 3.72
C GLY A 43 -21.01 7.64 3.15
N VAL A 44 -22.12 7.24 2.54
CA VAL A 44 -22.24 5.95 1.83
C VAL A 44 -21.29 5.93 0.62
N ASP A 45 -21.34 6.96 -0.23
CA ASP A 45 -20.47 7.07 -1.41
C ASP A 45 -18.98 7.06 -1.03
N LEU A 46 -18.63 7.70 0.09
CA LEU A 46 -17.27 7.70 0.64
C LEU A 46 -16.83 6.30 1.06
N ASN A 47 -17.70 5.55 1.75
CA ASN A 47 -17.41 4.19 2.20
C ASN A 47 -17.21 3.24 1.01
N GLU A 48 -18.05 3.33 -0.01
CA GLU A 48 -17.90 2.54 -1.24
C GLU A 48 -16.55 2.82 -1.92
N ALA A 49 -16.16 4.09 -2.05
CA ALA A 49 -14.87 4.45 -2.61
C ALA A 49 -13.69 3.93 -1.77
N ILE A 50 -13.80 3.93 -0.43
CA ILE A 50 -12.79 3.37 0.48
C ILE A 50 -12.67 1.84 0.29
N LEU A 51 -13.78 1.12 0.11
CA LEU A 51 -13.76 -0.32 -0.14
C LEU A 51 -13.01 -0.64 -1.44
N ILE A 52 -13.25 0.12 -2.51
CA ILE A 52 -12.52 -0.03 -3.78
C ILE A 52 -11.01 0.23 -3.60
N GLN A 53 -10.64 1.26 -2.84
CA GLN A 53 -9.22 1.57 -2.56
C GLN A 53 -8.53 0.46 -1.76
N THR A 54 -9.24 -0.16 -0.82
CA THR A 54 -8.68 -1.13 0.16
C THR A 54 -8.70 -2.58 -0.31
N ALA A 55 -9.35 -2.88 -1.44
CA ALA A 55 -9.39 -4.22 -2.02
C ALA A 55 -7.99 -4.87 -2.11
N ASP A 56 -7.86 -6.07 -1.54
CA ASP A 56 -6.64 -6.87 -1.54
C ASP A 56 -6.47 -7.57 -2.88
N ASN A 57 -5.35 -7.31 -3.54
CA ASN A 57 -5.05 -7.85 -4.86
C ASN A 57 -3.95 -8.94 -4.80
N ARG A 58 -3.56 -9.42 -3.61
CA ARG A 58 -2.49 -10.43 -3.47
C ARG A 58 -2.78 -11.73 -4.22
N GLY A 59 -4.05 -12.11 -4.36
CA GLY A 59 -4.47 -13.27 -5.17
C GLY A 59 -4.10 -13.16 -6.66
N TYR A 60 -3.89 -11.94 -7.17
CA TYR A 60 -3.52 -11.72 -8.57
C TYR A 60 -2.16 -12.31 -8.93
N THR A 61 -1.15 -12.18 -8.06
CA THR A 61 0.22 -12.65 -8.35
C THR A 61 0.28 -14.17 -8.50
N LEU A 62 -0.45 -14.88 -7.64
CA LEU A 62 -0.56 -16.35 -7.68
C LEU A 62 -1.29 -16.79 -8.94
N ALA A 63 -2.45 -16.20 -9.23
CA ALA A 63 -3.25 -16.53 -10.41
C ALA A 63 -2.50 -16.23 -11.72
N LYS A 64 -1.73 -15.12 -11.78
CA LYS A 64 -0.91 -14.78 -12.95
C LYS A 64 0.21 -15.80 -13.18
N THR A 65 0.83 -16.26 -12.10
CA THR A 65 1.89 -17.27 -12.17
C THR A 65 1.33 -18.61 -12.67
N GLN A 66 0.19 -19.04 -12.12
CA GLN A 66 -0.49 -20.26 -12.55
C GLN A 66 -0.86 -20.23 -14.04
N ARG A 67 -1.39 -19.11 -14.54
CA ARG A 67 -1.76 -18.99 -15.97
C ARG A 67 -0.55 -19.08 -16.89
N ARG A 68 0.61 -18.55 -16.47
CA ARG A 68 1.87 -18.71 -17.20
C ARG A 68 2.30 -20.18 -17.24
N GLU A 69 2.17 -20.89 -16.14
CA GLU A 69 2.50 -22.32 -16.07
C GLU A 69 1.59 -23.14 -16.99
N ASN A 70 0.27 -22.90 -16.97
CA ASN A 70 -0.69 -23.56 -17.85
C ASN A 70 -0.38 -23.30 -19.33
N LEU A 71 -0.04 -22.06 -19.70
CA LEU A 71 0.37 -21.73 -21.06
C LEU A 71 1.67 -22.43 -21.44
N ALA A 72 2.68 -22.41 -20.57
CA ALA A 72 3.97 -23.06 -20.81
C ALA A 72 3.83 -24.58 -20.98
N HIS A 73 2.95 -25.22 -20.20
CA HIS A 73 2.63 -26.65 -20.32
C HIS A 73 1.93 -27.00 -21.64
N SER A 74 0.94 -26.21 -22.04
CA SER A 74 0.23 -26.43 -23.31
C SER A 74 1.15 -26.20 -24.51
N LEU A 75 1.95 -25.12 -24.44
CA LEU A 75 2.88 -24.73 -25.50
C LEU A 75 4.00 -25.75 -25.70
N ILE A 76 4.64 -26.24 -24.62
CA ILE A 76 5.73 -27.22 -24.75
C ILE A 76 5.24 -28.55 -25.33
N SER A 77 4.02 -28.96 -24.99
CA SER A 77 3.43 -30.21 -25.47
C SER A 77 3.27 -30.17 -27.00
N ILE A 78 2.70 -29.09 -27.54
CA ILE A 78 2.55 -28.89 -28.98
C ILE A 78 3.90 -28.71 -29.67
N MET A 79 4.81 -27.92 -29.09
CA MET A 79 6.14 -27.71 -29.66
C MET A 79 6.95 -29.00 -29.78
N ASN A 80 6.85 -29.90 -28.79
CA ASN A 80 7.53 -31.19 -28.85
C ASN A 80 6.97 -32.09 -29.96
N LEU A 81 5.65 -32.08 -30.18
CA LEU A 81 5.02 -32.84 -31.27
C LEU A 81 5.46 -32.33 -32.65
N ILE A 82 5.46 -31.01 -32.83
CA ILE A 82 5.97 -30.37 -34.06
C ILE A 82 7.44 -30.73 -34.27
N TYR A 83 8.26 -30.62 -33.21
CA TYR A 83 9.68 -30.96 -33.25
C TYR A 83 9.93 -32.42 -33.66
N THR A 84 9.19 -33.37 -33.10
CA THR A 84 9.29 -34.79 -33.48
C THR A 84 8.87 -35.03 -34.93
N ASN A 85 7.83 -34.34 -35.42
CA ASN A 85 7.44 -34.45 -36.83
C ASN A 85 8.52 -33.88 -37.78
N CYS A 86 9.12 -32.73 -37.45
CA CYS A 86 10.21 -32.14 -38.23
C CYS A 86 11.44 -33.07 -38.31
N LEU A 87 11.77 -33.78 -37.22
CA LEU A 87 12.82 -34.79 -37.22
C LEU A 87 12.49 -35.96 -38.14
N ASN A 88 11.25 -36.45 -38.12
CA ASN A 88 10.82 -37.56 -38.98
C ASN A 88 10.80 -37.18 -40.47
N LYS A 89 10.48 -35.93 -40.81
CA LYS A 89 10.43 -35.41 -42.19
C LYS A 89 11.78 -34.85 -42.69
N ASN A 90 12.84 -34.92 -41.88
CA ASN A 90 14.20 -34.44 -42.20
C ASN A 90 14.29 -32.92 -42.56
N GLN A 91 13.33 -32.12 -42.08
CA GLN A 91 13.28 -30.67 -42.32
C GLN A 91 14.09 -29.93 -41.25
N LEU A 92 15.42 -29.84 -41.46
CA LEU A 92 16.38 -29.31 -40.48
C LEU A 92 16.34 -27.79 -40.25
N ASN A 93 15.79 -27.02 -41.19
CA ASN A 93 15.88 -25.56 -41.15
C ASN A 93 14.97 -24.89 -40.09
N ASP A 94 13.88 -25.55 -39.68
CA ASP A 94 12.89 -24.97 -38.74
C ASP A 94 12.99 -25.51 -37.31
N ILE A 95 13.87 -26.49 -37.07
CA ILE A 95 13.99 -27.22 -35.81
C ILE A 95 14.34 -26.30 -34.63
N GLU A 96 15.14 -25.26 -34.87
CA GLU A 96 15.61 -24.35 -33.82
C GLU A 96 14.48 -23.49 -33.23
N ASN A 97 13.45 -23.20 -34.03
CA ASN A 97 12.29 -22.41 -33.61
C ASN A 97 11.40 -23.16 -32.62
N TYR A 98 11.26 -24.47 -32.82
CA TYR A 98 10.45 -25.37 -32.00
C TYR A 98 11.21 -25.99 -30.82
N LYS A 99 12.53 -25.84 -30.76
CA LYS A 99 13.34 -26.31 -29.64
C LYS A 99 13.18 -25.41 -28.41
N SER A 100 12.53 -25.93 -27.38
CA SER A 100 12.48 -25.26 -26.07
C SER A 100 12.36 -26.25 -24.92
N THR A 101 12.45 -25.73 -23.70
CA THR A 101 12.19 -26.50 -22.49
C THR A 101 11.19 -25.75 -21.63
N TYR A 102 10.41 -26.49 -20.84
CA TYR A 102 9.44 -25.90 -19.92
C TYR A 102 10.07 -24.81 -19.02
N LYS A 103 11.25 -25.09 -18.45
CA LYS A 103 12.00 -24.11 -17.64
C LYS A 103 12.42 -22.87 -18.43
N LYS A 104 12.77 -23.01 -19.71
CA LYS A 104 13.11 -21.87 -20.58
C LYS A 104 11.87 -21.01 -20.84
N LEU A 105 10.73 -21.61 -21.11
CA LEU A 105 9.45 -20.89 -21.29
C LEU A 105 9.02 -20.12 -20.04
N LEU A 106 9.15 -20.71 -18.85
CA LEU A 106 8.83 -20.02 -17.59
C LEU A 106 9.75 -18.83 -17.27
N ARG A 107 10.99 -18.86 -17.76
CA ARG A 107 11.95 -17.75 -17.60
C ARG A 107 11.72 -16.60 -18.59
N MET A 108 10.93 -16.82 -19.64
CA MET A 108 10.59 -15.76 -20.59
C MET A 108 9.66 -14.72 -19.95
N SER A 109 9.71 -13.50 -20.47
CA SER A 109 8.74 -12.47 -20.13
C SER A 109 7.33 -12.91 -20.60
N PHE A 110 6.29 -12.40 -19.94
CA PHE A 110 4.89 -12.67 -20.30
C PHE A 110 4.57 -12.29 -21.75
N LEU A 111 5.17 -11.21 -22.24
CA LEU A 111 5.01 -10.78 -23.63
C LEU A 111 5.67 -11.78 -24.59
N ASN A 112 6.88 -12.26 -24.28
CA ASN A 112 7.61 -13.16 -25.16
C ASN A 112 7.00 -14.57 -25.20
N ILE A 113 6.49 -15.09 -24.07
CA ILE A 113 5.79 -16.38 -24.07
C ILE A 113 4.47 -16.30 -24.85
N LYS A 114 3.75 -15.16 -24.77
CA LYS A 114 2.56 -14.90 -25.59
C LYS A 114 2.91 -14.87 -27.07
N HIS A 115 3.89 -14.08 -27.49
CA HIS A 115 4.32 -14.02 -28.89
C HIS A 115 4.69 -15.40 -29.43
N LYS A 116 5.41 -16.20 -28.62
CA LYS A 116 5.75 -17.56 -29.00
C LYS A 116 4.52 -18.48 -29.11
N ALA A 117 3.55 -18.34 -28.22
CA ALA A 117 2.30 -19.10 -28.32
C ALA A 117 1.51 -18.74 -29.58
N VAL A 118 1.40 -17.45 -29.89
CA VAL A 118 0.71 -16.95 -31.10
C VAL A 118 1.38 -17.47 -32.37
N SER A 119 2.71 -17.40 -32.48
CA SER A 119 3.42 -17.91 -33.66
C SER A 119 3.21 -19.43 -33.88
N ILE A 120 3.10 -20.20 -32.79
CA ILE A 120 2.81 -21.64 -32.88
C ILE A 120 1.36 -21.90 -33.26
N ILE A 121 0.42 -21.11 -32.73
CA ILE A 121 -1.00 -21.18 -33.13
C ILE A 121 -1.15 -20.89 -34.62
N GLU A 122 -0.52 -19.82 -35.12
CA GLU A 122 -0.54 -19.46 -36.54
C GLU A 122 0.04 -20.57 -37.42
N TYR A 123 1.16 -21.17 -37.00
CA TYR A 123 1.76 -22.31 -37.70
C TYR A 123 0.82 -23.52 -37.75
N CYS A 124 0.14 -23.83 -36.65
CA CYS A 124 -0.84 -24.92 -36.61
C CYS A 124 -2.06 -24.63 -37.49
N ASP A 125 -2.59 -23.40 -37.45
CA ASP A 125 -3.75 -23.00 -38.26
C ASP A 125 -3.44 -23.03 -39.77
N MET A 126 -2.20 -22.72 -40.17
CA MET A 126 -1.73 -22.83 -41.56
C MET A 126 -1.53 -24.27 -42.06
N ASN A 127 -1.28 -25.23 -41.18
CA ASN A 127 -0.91 -26.61 -41.53
C ASN A 127 -1.98 -27.64 -41.11
N THR A 128 -3.25 -27.26 -41.22
CA THR A 128 -4.42 -27.99 -40.68
C THR A 128 -4.57 -29.42 -41.19
N GLU A 129 -4.15 -29.73 -42.42
CA GLU A 129 -4.22 -31.10 -43.00
C GLU A 129 -3.16 -32.06 -42.43
N SER A 130 -2.04 -31.55 -41.90
CA SER A 130 -0.91 -32.33 -41.37
C SER A 130 -0.96 -32.50 -39.83
N LEU A 131 -1.87 -31.79 -39.14
CA LEU A 131 -1.96 -31.80 -37.68
C LEU A 131 -2.36 -33.17 -37.11
N ALA A 132 -3.27 -33.88 -37.78
CA ALA A 132 -3.71 -35.21 -37.36
C ALA A 132 -2.56 -36.23 -37.48
N GLU A 133 -1.73 -36.12 -38.52
CA GLU A 133 -0.51 -36.94 -38.69
C GLU A 133 0.57 -36.61 -37.65
N MET A 134 0.60 -35.37 -37.14
CA MET A 134 1.48 -34.93 -36.06
C MET A 134 1.03 -35.38 -34.66
N GLY A 135 -0.17 -35.94 -34.54
CA GLY A 135 -0.78 -36.29 -33.25
C GLY A 135 -1.26 -35.07 -32.43
N ILE A 136 -1.43 -33.91 -33.07
CA ILE A 136 -1.97 -32.71 -32.43
C ILE A 136 -3.50 -32.75 -32.57
N SER A 137 -4.22 -32.97 -31.46
CA SER A 137 -5.68 -32.94 -31.50
C SER A 137 -6.20 -31.50 -31.56
N ALA A 138 -7.41 -31.32 -32.12
CA ALA A 138 -8.09 -30.03 -32.13
C ALA A 138 -8.30 -29.47 -30.71
N GLU A 139 -8.49 -30.36 -29.73
CA GLU A 139 -8.63 -30.01 -28.31
C GLU A 139 -7.35 -29.41 -27.73
N MET A 140 -6.17 -29.93 -28.09
CA MET A 140 -4.88 -29.38 -27.63
C MET A 140 -4.67 -27.96 -28.16
N LEU A 141 -5.01 -27.72 -29.43
CA LEU A 141 -4.90 -26.41 -30.05
C LEU A 141 -5.89 -25.41 -29.42
N GLN A 142 -7.13 -25.83 -29.17
CA GLN A 142 -8.11 -24.99 -28.49
C GLN A 142 -7.67 -24.65 -27.06
N LEU A 143 -7.14 -25.63 -26.31
CA LEU A 143 -6.60 -25.39 -24.96
C LEU A 143 -5.43 -24.38 -24.97
N LEU A 144 -4.56 -24.42 -26.00
CA LEU A 144 -3.50 -23.43 -26.17
C LEU A 144 -4.07 -22.03 -26.44
N LYS A 145 -5.08 -21.92 -27.33
CA LYS A 145 -5.78 -20.66 -27.63
C LYS A 145 -6.45 -20.08 -26.38
N ASP A 146 -7.13 -20.91 -25.61
CA ASP A 146 -7.80 -20.52 -24.36
C ASP A 146 -6.80 -20.06 -23.30
N ASN A 147 -5.68 -20.77 -23.12
CA ASN A 147 -4.63 -20.36 -22.19
C ASN A 147 -3.93 -19.05 -22.62
N CYS A 148 -3.82 -18.80 -23.92
CA CYS A 148 -3.23 -17.57 -24.46
C CYS A 148 -4.15 -16.36 -24.17
N SER A 149 -5.44 -16.46 -24.48
CA SER A 149 -6.43 -15.40 -24.20
C SER A 149 -6.63 -15.17 -22.70
N ALA A 150 -6.60 -16.24 -21.91
CA ALA A 150 -6.61 -16.22 -20.45
C ALA A 150 -5.41 -15.45 -19.85
N LEU A 151 -4.23 -15.55 -20.47
CA LEU A 151 -3.05 -14.81 -20.02
C LEU A 151 -3.13 -13.33 -20.41
N GLU A 152 -3.58 -13.04 -21.62
CA GLU A 152 -3.72 -11.69 -22.16
C GLU A 152 -4.69 -10.83 -21.34
N SER A 153 -5.90 -11.36 -21.07
CA SER A 153 -6.86 -10.70 -20.20
C SER A 153 -6.27 -10.37 -18.83
N TYR A 154 -5.45 -11.27 -18.28
CA TYR A 154 -4.77 -11.06 -17.00
C TYR A 154 -3.65 -10.03 -17.05
N MET A 155 -3.04 -9.77 -18.19
CA MET A 155 -1.97 -8.77 -18.32
C MET A 155 -2.48 -7.33 -18.16
N ALA A 156 -3.75 -7.07 -18.51
CA ALA A 156 -4.38 -5.75 -18.40
C ALA A 156 -4.85 -5.41 -16.97
N LEU A 157 -5.27 -6.43 -16.20
CA LEU A 157 -5.87 -6.25 -14.87
C LEU A 157 -5.04 -5.40 -13.89
N PRO A 158 -3.70 -5.49 -13.78
CA PRO A 158 -2.92 -4.66 -12.87
C PRO A 158 -3.07 -3.18 -13.14
N GLN A 159 -3.03 -2.79 -14.42
CA GLN A 159 -3.14 -1.39 -14.79
C GLN A 159 -4.56 -0.88 -14.51
N GLU A 160 -5.58 -1.68 -14.79
CA GLU A 160 -6.96 -1.35 -14.42
C GLU A 160 -7.14 -1.22 -12.91
N MET A 161 -6.55 -2.12 -12.13
CA MET A 161 -6.59 -2.06 -10.66
C MET A 161 -5.89 -0.81 -10.11
N ILE A 162 -4.75 -0.42 -10.69
CA ILE A 162 -4.05 0.82 -10.33
C ILE A 162 -4.94 2.03 -10.66
N LYS A 163 -5.47 2.11 -11.89
CA LYS A 163 -6.36 3.20 -12.32
C LYS A 163 -7.61 3.30 -11.46
N LYS A 164 -8.23 2.17 -11.11
CA LYS A 164 -9.40 2.12 -10.20
C LYS A 164 -9.05 2.64 -8.81
N LYS A 165 -7.89 2.27 -8.26
CA LYS A 165 -7.43 2.78 -6.95
C LYS A 165 -7.10 4.27 -6.97
N GLU A 166 -6.50 4.75 -8.06
CA GLU A 166 -6.22 6.17 -8.28
C GLU A 166 -7.52 6.99 -8.37
N SER A 167 -8.45 6.57 -9.22
CA SER A 167 -9.76 7.19 -9.35
C SER A 167 -10.52 7.18 -8.02
N ALA A 168 -10.56 6.06 -7.31
CA ALA A 168 -11.19 5.98 -5.99
C ALA A 168 -10.51 6.92 -4.97
N THR A 169 -9.19 7.09 -5.05
CA THR A 169 -8.47 8.03 -4.17
C THR A 169 -8.90 9.46 -4.45
N LEU A 170 -9.00 9.87 -5.73
CA LEU A 170 -9.48 11.20 -6.11
C LEU A 170 -10.93 11.44 -5.65
N THR A 171 -11.80 10.44 -5.82
CA THR A 171 -13.20 10.50 -5.36
C THR A 171 -13.30 10.64 -3.85
N ILE A 172 -12.47 9.91 -3.08
CA ILE A 172 -12.40 10.06 -1.62
C ILE A 172 -12.00 11.50 -1.24
N GLU A 173 -11.02 12.09 -1.95
CA GLU A 173 -10.59 13.46 -1.65
C GLU A 173 -11.68 14.49 -1.94
N SER A 174 -12.41 14.35 -3.05
CA SER A 174 -13.51 15.26 -3.39
C SER A 174 -14.69 15.12 -2.41
N LEU A 175 -15.09 13.88 -2.10
CA LEU A 175 -16.19 13.62 -1.16
C LEU A 175 -15.86 14.12 0.24
N ALA A 176 -14.64 13.88 0.73
CA ALA A 176 -14.22 14.39 2.04
C ALA A 176 -14.27 15.92 2.11
N LYS A 177 -13.84 16.63 1.05
CA LYS A 177 -13.94 18.09 0.98
C LYS A 177 -15.40 18.58 0.95
N GLU A 178 -16.26 17.87 0.24
CA GLU A 178 -17.69 18.21 0.17
C GLU A 178 -18.39 17.99 1.51
N ILE A 179 -18.09 16.89 2.21
CA ILE A 179 -18.55 16.62 3.57
C ILE A 179 -18.08 17.73 4.52
N ASP A 180 -16.80 18.11 4.46
CA ASP A 180 -16.25 19.20 5.28
C ASP A 180 -17.00 20.51 5.04
N ARG A 181 -17.24 20.84 3.77
CA ARG A 181 -17.98 22.05 3.38
C ARG A 181 -19.41 22.03 3.92
N LEU A 182 -20.16 20.94 3.72
CA LEU A 182 -21.54 20.84 4.19
C LEU A 182 -21.63 20.89 5.73
N GLN A 183 -20.72 20.18 6.40
CA GLN A 183 -20.69 20.13 7.85
C GLN A 183 -20.32 21.49 8.46
N ILE A 184 -19.20 22.08 8.03
CA ILE A 184 -18.64 23.28 8.64
C ILE A 184 -19.42 24.53 8.23
N ASP A 185 -19.74 24.67 6.94
CA ASP A 185 -20.31 25.92 6.43
C ASP A 185 -21.82 26.01 6.61
N GLN A 186 -22.52 24.88 6.70
CA GLN A 186 -23.98 24.81 6.73
C GLN A 186 -24.49 24.16 8.01
N LEU A 187 -24.18 22.87 8.24
CA LEU A 187 -24.80 22.11 9.32
C LEU A 187 -24.43 22.67 10.70
N ASN A 188 -23.16 23.03 10.95
CA ASN A 188 -22.72 23.64 12.21
C ASN A 188 -23.52 24.90 12.54
N LYS A 189 -23.72 25.79 11.55
CA LYS A 189 -24.44 27.06 11.75
C LYS A 189 -25.92 26.82 12.05
N LEU A 190 -26.54 25.85 11.38
CA LEU A 190 -27.93 25.50 11.64
C LEU A 190 -28.10 24.83 13.00
N MET A 191 -27.23 23.89 13.35
CA MET A 191 -27.26 23.24 14.65
C MET A 191 -27.06 24.25 15.79
N GLU A 192 -26.14 25.21 15.61
CA GLU A 192 -25.96 26.32 16.54
C GLU A 192 -27.21 27.22 16.62
N SER A 193 -27.81 27.58 15.49
CA SER A 193 -28.96 28.49 15.47
C SER A 193 -30.22 27.87 16.09
N PHE A 194 -30.46 26.58 15.84
CA PHE A 194 -31.69 25.90 16.27
C PHE A 194 -31.58 25.28 17.66
N PHE A 195 -30.43 24.68 18.03
CA PHE A 195 -30.35 23.83 19.23
C PHE A 195 -29.50 24.42 20.36
N LYS A 196 -28.58 25.36 20.10
CA LYS A 196 -27.67 25.88 21.15
C LYS A 196 -28.39 26.45 22.37
N LEU A 197 -29.51 27.13 22.15
CA LEU A 197 -30.31 27.74 23.23
C LEU A 197 -31.56 26.92 23.57
N SER A 198 -32.15 26.23 22.59
CA SER A 198 -33.42 25.50 22.78
C SER A 198 -33.22 24.12 23.40
N ASP A 199 -32.15 23.41 23.02
CA ASP A 199 -31.84 22.05 23.48
C ASP A 199 -30.31 21.85 23.53
N PRO A 200 -29.68 22.31 24.63
CA PRO A 200 -28.23 22.24 24.80
C PRO A 200 -27.68 20.80 24.78
N GLU A 201 -28.50 19.81 25.15
CA GLU A 201 -28.12 18.39 25.17
C GLU A 201 -27.91 17.87 23.74
N VAL A 202 -28.87 18.13 22.86
CA VAL A 202 -28.76 17.78 21.43
C VAL A 202 -27.55 18.47 20.79
N TYR A 203 -27.33 19.74 21.10
CA TYR A 203 -26.20 20.50 20.57
C TYR A 203 -24.85 19.96 21.08
N ALA A 204 -24.75 19.59 22.35
CA ALA A 204 -23.54 18.98 22.91
C ALA A 204 -23.25 17.61 22.29
N ALA A 205 -24.27 16.76 22.15
CA ALA A 205 -24.15 15.45 21.50
C ALA A 205 -23.71 15.59 20.03
N TYR A 206 -24.25 16.58 19.30
CA TYR A 206 -23.81 16.91 17.94
C TYR A 206 -22.32 17.27 17.89
N LEU A 207 -21.86 18.18 18.76
CA LEU A 207 -20.46 18.59 18.79
C LEU A 207 -19.52 17.42 19.09
N GLN A 208 -19.94 16.47 19.92
CA GLN A 208 -19.19 15.23 20.17
C GLN A 208 -19.16 14.35 18.92
N ALA A 209 -20.29 14.14 18.25
CA ALA A 209 -20.40 13.30 17.07
C ALA A 209 -19.59 13.83 15.87
N VAL A 210 -19.44 15.15 15.76
CA VAL A 210 -18.67 15.82 14.71
C VAL A 210 -17.16 15.91 15.04
N ARG A 211 -16.77 15.62 16.28
CA ARG A 211 -15.38 15.76 16.72
C ARG A 211 -14.48 14.73 16.03
N ARG A 212 -13.59 15.22 15.19
CA ARG A 212 -12.57 14.38 14.55
C ARG A 212 -11.40 14.20 15.48
N GLU A 213 -11.24 13.00 16.01
CA GLU A 213 -9.98 12.63 16.65
C GLU A 213 -8.86 12.75 15.62
N ARG A 214 -7.91 13.65 15.89
CA ARG A 214 -6.64 13.63 15.16
C ARG A 214 -5.99 12.30 15.51
N ILE A 215 -5.95 11.39 14.53
CA ILE A 215 -5.03 10.26 14.59
C ILE A 215 -3.67 10.89 14.83
N ALA A 216 -3.07 10.61 15.99
CA ALA A 216 -1.73 11.04 16.28
C ALA A 216 -0.86 10.58 15.10
N SER A 217 -0.46 11.53 14.25
CA SER A 217 0.65 11.28 13.33
C SER A 217 1.76 10.80 14.23
N ARG A 218 2.29 9.59 13.99
CA ARG A 218 3.44 9.08 14.74
C ARG A 218 4.60 10.03 14.45
N LYS A 219 4.67 11.12 15.21
CA LYS A 219 5.83 11.99 15.23
C LYS A 219 6.95 11.15 15.80
N MET A 220 8.14 11.28 15.20
CA MET A 220 9.33 10.65 15.76
C MET A 220 9.51 11.14 17.19
N ALA A 221 9.81 10.25 18.13
CA ALA A 221 9.98 10.64 19.52
C ALA A 221 11.27 11.45 19.73
N LEU A 222 12.36 11.00 19.12
CA LEU A 222 13.67 11.65 19.22
C LEU A 222 14.41 11.58 17.88
N ILE A 223 14.94 12.71 17.43
CA ILE A 223 15.80 12.82 16.24
C ILE A 223 17.08 13.51 16.67
N GLY A 224 18.21 13.08 16.14
CA GLY A 224 19.46 13.72 16.51
C GLY A 224 20.63 13.34 15.64
N SER A 225 21.79 13.90 15.96
CA SER A 225 23.05 13.52 15.37
C SER A 225 24.14 13.37 16.42
N VAL A 226 25.05 12.42 16.20
CA VAL A 226 26.24 12.21 17.02
C VAL A 226 27.44 12.73 16.24
N LYS A 227 28.16 13.68 16.82
CA LYS A 227 29.30 14.37 16.24
C LYS A 227 30.52 14.27 17.15
N ASP A 228 31.69 14.38 16.56
CA ASP A 228 32.95 14.45 17.29
C ASP A 228 33.11 15.86 17.89
N SER A 229 33.42 15.96 19.18
CA SER A 229 33.52 17.24 19.89
C SER A 229 34.66 18.14 19.37
N ARG A 230 35.73 17.55 18.83
CA ARG A 230 36.93 18.26 18.33
C ARG A 230 36.81 18.64 16.86
N THR A 231 36.36 17.71 16.02
CA THR A 231 36.33 17.91 14.57
C THR A 231 34.97 18.34 14.03
N ARG A 232 33.91 18.26 14.87
CA ARG A 232 32.49 18.49 14.50
C ARG A 232 31.99 17.61 13.36
N LYS A 233 32.75 16.58 12.96
CA LYS A 233 32.34 15.61 11.94
C LYS A 233 31.39 14.57 12.54
N PRO A 234 30.46 14.02 11.75
CA PRO A 234 29.57 12.97 12.21
C PRO A 234 30.35 11.73 12.63
N VAL A 235 29.90 11.08 13.71
CA VAL A 235 30.47 9.81 14.20
C VAL A 235 29.61 8.66 13.67
N PRO A 236 30.06 7.93 12.64
CA PRO A 236 29.35 6.76 12.16
C PRO A 236 29.46 5.60 13.16
N ASN A 237 28.51 4.66 13.12
CA ASN A 237 28.49 3.45 13.97
C ASN A 237 28.39 3.70 15.47
N ALA A 238 27.94 4.89 15.89
CA ALA A 238 27.57 5.11 17.29
C ALA A 238 26.33 4.29 17.68
N ARG A 239 26.26 3.93 18.95
CA ARG A 239 25.16 3.20 19.59
C ARG A 239 24.45 4.15 20.55
N VAL A 240 23.13 4.14 20.49
CA VAL A 240 22.22 4.84 21.39
C VAL A 240 21.49 3.77 22.22
N LEU A 241 21.57 3.87 23.53
CA LEU A 241 20.92 2.96 24.47
C LEU A 241 20.02 3.79 25.39
N ILE A 242 18.75 3.41 25.51
CA ILE A 242 17.80 3.94 26.48
C ILE A 242 17.39 2.78 27.38
N PRO A 243 18.05 2.58 28.54
CA PRO A 243 17.84 1.40 29.38
C PRO A 243 16.39 1.25 29.85
N GLU A 244 15.79 2.35 30.30
CA GLU A 244 14.42 2.36 30.86
C GLU A 244 13.33 2.08 29.82
N ALA A 245 13.62 2.32 28.53
CA ALA A 245 12.70 2.02 27.44
C ALA A 245 13.07 0.72 26.68
N GLU A 246 14.12 0.02 27.11
CA GLU A 246 14.70 -1.15 26.44
C GLU A 246 15.06 -0.90 24.95
N ILE A 247 15.36 0.36 24.59
CA ILE A 247 15.67 0.73 23.20
C ILE A 247 17.18 0.65 22.98
N VAL A 248 17.58 -0.17 22.02
CA VAL A 248 18.95 -0.21 21.48
C VAL A 248 18.92 0.20 20.01
N HIS A 249 19.59 1.28 19.67
CA HIS A 249 19.66 1.79 18.30
C HIS A 249 21.11 1.96 17.85
N SER A 250 21.43 1.51 16.64
CA SER A 250 22.78 1.65 16.06
C SER A 250 22.73 2.56 14.84
N ILE A 251 23.59 3.57 14.83
CA ILE A 251 23.70 4.57 13.77
C ILE A 251 24.54 3.98 12.63
N ARG A 252 23.88 3.50 11.57
CA ARG A 252 24.55 2.91 10.40
C ARG A 252 24.88 3.91 9.29
N GLY A 253 24.40 5.15 9.40
CA GLY A 253 24.58 6.18 8.38
C GLY A 253 25.87 6.98 8.56
N ALA A 254 26.51 7.35 7.45
CA ALA A 254 27.71 8.20 7.42
C ALA A 254 27.44 9.63 7.95
N GLU A 255 26.18 10.05 8.03
CA GLU A 255 25.77 11.36 8.54
C GLU A 255 25.66 11.42 10.07
N GLY A 256 25.89 10.31 10.79
CA GLY A 256 25.86 10.28 12.26
C GLY A 256 24.46 10.51 12.85
N GLY A 257 23.41 10.51 12.02
CA GLY A 257 22.04 10.78 12.44
C GLY A 257 21.32 9.57 13.03
N PHE A 258 20.54 9.78 14.09
CA PHE A 258 19.66 8.76 14.68
C PHE A 258 18.20 9.21 14.73
N ARG A 259 17.31 8.22 14.74
CA ARG A 259 15.86 8.44 14.70
C ARG A 259 15.15 7.37 15.53
N ILE A 260 14.58 7.77 16.66
CA ILE A 260 13.80 6.90 17.55
C ILE A 260 12.32 7.17 17.30
N SER A 261 11.58 6.10 16.98
CA SER A 261 10.22 6.21 16.48
C SER A 261 9.17 6.33 17.60
N HIS A 262 9.44 5.75 18.77
CA HIS A 262 8.50 5.72 19.89
C HIS A 262 9.27 5.83 21.22
N LEU A 263 8.77 6.67 22.11
CA LEU A 263 9.19 6.82 23.50
C LEU A 263 7.96 7.31 24.27
N ASP A 264 7.67 6.73 25.42
CA ASP A 264 6.57 7.19 26.27
C ASP A 264 6.93 8.51 26.95
N ALA A 265 5.95 9.24 27.46
CA ALA A 265 6.25 10.45 28.24
C ALA A 265 6.98 10.07 29.53
N GLY A 266 8.11 10.71 29.78
CA GLY A 266 8.98 10.35 30.91
C GLY A 266 10.36 10.99 30.82
N THR A 267 11.16 10.76 31.85
CA THR A 267 12.55 11.22 31.91
C THR A 267 13.45 10.02 31.72
N PHE A 268 14.22 10.00 30.64
CA PHE A 268 15.04 8.84 30.26
C PHE A 268 16.53 9.18 30.25
N PRO A 269 17.40 8.38 30.88
CA PRO A 269 18.83 8.43 30.64
C PRO A 269 19.16 7.78 29.30
N ILE A 270 19.77 8.54 28.39
CA ILE A 270 20.18 8.07 27.08
C ILE A 270 21.70 7.98 27.04
N GLU A 271 22.23 6.77 26.83
CA GLU A 271 23.65 6.52 26.67
C GLU A 271 24.04 6.51 25.18
N PHE A 272 25.06 7.29 24.84
CA PHE A 272 25.68 7.34 23.52
C PHE A 272 27.09 6.77 23.63
N SER A 273 27.41 5.76 22.80
CA SER A 273 28.74 5.12 22.77
C SER A 273 29.20 4.89 21.35
N ALA A 274 30.52 4.92 21.10
CA ALA A 274 31.10 4.60 19.80
C ALA A 274 32.54 4.08 19.97
N THR A 275 33.02 3.27 19.03
CA THR A 275 34.41 2.76 19.05
C THR A 275 35.39 3.93 19.01
N ASN A 276 36.38 3.94 19.92
CA ASN A 276 37.37 5.03 20.10
C ASN A 276 36.79 6.36 20.64
N TYR A 277 35.58 6.36 21.20
CA TYR A 277 34.99 7.51 21.88
C TYR A 277 34.61 7.15 23.32
N LYS A 278 34.64 8.15 24.22
CA LYS A 278 34.11 8.00 25.58
C LYS A 278 32.58 7.96 25.51
N SER A 279 31.96 7.01 26.23
CA SER A 279 30.50 6.98 26.38
C SER A 279 29.99 8.22 27.12
N GLN A 280 28.84 8.73 26.73
CA GLN A 280 28.19 9.89 27.36
C GLN A 280 26.73 9.56 27.68
N ILE A 281 26.26 9.96 28.86
CA ILE A 281 24.87 9.80 29.28
C ILE A 281 24.20 11.19 29.31
N ILE A 282 23.07 11.33 28.63
CA ILE A 282 22.26 12.55 28.58
C ILE A 282 20.86 12.24 29.11
N THR A 283 20.36 13.05 30.03
CA THR A 283 18.98 12.92 30.53
C THR A 283 18.03 13.67 29.60
N LEU A 284 17.06 12.96 29.01
CA LEU A 284 16.02 13.54 28.15
C LEU A 284 14.67 13.53 28.88
N VAL A 285 14.00 14.68 28.95
CA VAL A 285 12.60 14.78 29.39
C VAL A 285 11.71 14.78 28.15
N HIS A 286 11.04 13.65 27.86
CA HIS A 286 10.18 13.48 26.69
C HIS A 286 8.71 13.72 27.02
N ASN A 287 8.01 14.49 26.18
CA ASN A 287 6.58 14.73 26.27
C ASN A 287 5.83 14.00 25.14
N PHE A 288 4.68 13.39 25.47
CA PHE A 288 3.87 12.63 24.51
C PHE A 288 3.50 13.46 23.28
N GLY A 289 3.81 12.95 22.09
CA GLY A 289 3.42 13.59 20.81
C GLY A 289 4.29 14.78 20.40
N VAL A 290 5.44 14.99 21.03
CA VAL A 290 6.48 15.94 20.63
C VAL A 290 7.64 15.19 19.97
N THR A 291 8.42 15.86 19.11
CA THR A 291 9.68 15.34 18.59
C THR A 291 10.82 16.11 19.20
N ASP A 292 11.59 15.46 20.07
CA ASP A 292 12.78 16.06 20.64
C ASP A 292 13.94 15.99 19.64
N ARG A 293 14.75 17.05 19.64
CA ARG A 293 15.93 17.15 18.78
C ARG A 293 17.18 17.24 19.63
N LEU A 294 18.10 16.31 19.46
CA LEU A 294 19.31 16.22 20.28
C LEU A 294 20.56 16.07 19.41
N ASP A 295 21.45 17.06 19.48
CA ASP A 295 22.79 16.95 18.93
C ASP A 295 23.77 16.59 20.05
N VAL A 296 24.47 15.48 19.89
CA VAL A 296 25.38 14.90 20.89
C VAL A 296 26.80 15.01 20.40
N PHE A 297 27.71 15.46 21.26
CA PHE A 297 29.13 15.60 20.95
C PHE A 297 29.94 14.63 21.80
N LEU A 298 30.45 13.57 21.17
CA LEU A 298 31.31 12.59 21.84
C LEU A 298 32.77 13.01 21.82
N GLU A 299 33.45 12.81 22.94
CA GLU A 299 34.89 13.00 23.04
C GLU A 299 35.65 11.74 22.59
N PRO A 300 36.69 11.87 21.74
CA PRO A 300 37.57 10.76 21.44
C PRO A 300 38.19 10.20 22.72
N ALA A 301 38.22 8.87 22.85
CA ALA A 301 38.96 8.21 23.92
C ALA A 301 40.45 8.48 23.68
N SER A 302 41.14 9.07 24.67
CA SER A 302 42.59 9.24 24.60
C SER A 302 43.22 7.87 24.39
N ILE A 303 43.89 7.67 23.26
CA ILE A 303 44.82 6.56 23.09
C ILE A 303 46.06 6.99 23.87
N ASP A 304 46.18 6.54 25.11
CA ASP A 304 47.46 6.59 25.81
C ASP A 304 48.42 5.71 25.02
N HIS A 305 49.27 6.35 24.21
CA HIS A 305 50.49 5.72 23.74
C HIS A 305 51.43 5.64 24.94
N LEU A 306 51.56 4.43 25.52
CA LEU A 306 52.81 3.82 25.98
C LEU A 306 52.55 2.42 26.56
#